data_AF-A0A815KGH8-F1
#
_entry.id   AF-A0A815KGH8-F1
#
_cell.length_a   1.000
_cell.length_b   1.000
_cell.length_c   1.000
_cell.angle_alpha   90.00
_cell.angle_beta   90.00
_cell.angle_gamma   90.00
#
_symmetry.space_group_name_H-M   'P 1'
#
loop_
_entity.id
_entity.type
_entity.pdbx_description
1 polymer ?
#
loop_
_entity_poly.entity_id
_entity_poly.type
_entity_poly.pdbx_seq_one_letter_code
_entity_poly.pdbx_strand_id
1 'polypeptide(L)'
;RWRDIEKPPLDGPPQSKIPCIKSKELDNQPHYIGFHTTDPDAAVSIAHSEFRTGTCGWIGAGAYFARSVKATWRKAKSDGGAHIIAEIRMGRVYEVERDVITKGHSRFDPKIYDYAHHSKWHADYDTCYMLQDPSSGDEFAIKDPAKQIVKWVIVVEPDFDPKVEKYGLWNEFELTRCGCI
;
A
#
# COMPACT_ATOMS: atom_id res chain seq x y z
N ARG A 1 20.73 -16.16 20.43
CA ARG A 1 20.04 -14.84 20.36
C ARG A 1 19.59 -14.63 18.91
N TRP A 2 18.52 -13.89 18.64
CA TRP A 2 18.02 -13.59 17.28
C TRP A 2 19.06 -12.93 16.34
N ARG A 3 20.22 -12.53 16.89
CA ARG A 3 21.40 -11.99 16.21
C ARG A 3 22.36 -13.05 15.66
N ASP A 4 22.14 -14.32 16.01
CA ASP A 4 23.02 -15.45 15.67
C ASP A 4 22.45 -16.28 14.51
N ILE A 5 21.35 -15.81 13.89
CA ILE A 5 20.80 -16.39 12.66
C ILE A 5 21.60 -15.82 11.50
N GLU A 6 22.25 -16.69 10.75
CA GLU A 6 22.97 -16.35 9.52
C GLU A 6 21.99 -15.69 8.55
N LYS A 7 22.19 -14.39 8.30
CA LYS A 7 21.33 -13.63 7.39
C LYS A 7 21.71 -14.03 5.96
N PRO A 8 20.73 -14.29 5.08
CA PRO A 8 21.04 -14.55 3.69
C PRO A 8 21.83 -13.37 3.11
N PRO A 9 22.81 -13.63 2.22
CA PRO A 9 23.64 -12.59 1.64
C PRO A 9 22.77 -11.50 1.01
N LEU A 10 23.06 -10.25 1.34
CA LEU A 10 22.36 -9.07 0.81
C LEU A 10 22.74 -8.75 -0.65
N ASP A 11 23.51 -9.62 -1.28
CA ASP A 11 23.98 -9.46 -2.65
C ASP A 11 23.09 -10.29 -3.60
N GLY A 12 21.85 -9.84 -3.73
CA GLY A 12 21.11 -10.09 -4.96
C GLY A 12 21.75 -9.32 -6.12
N PRO A 13 21.50 -9.70 -7.39
CA PRO A 13 21.84 -8.85 -8.52
C PRO A 13 21.30 -7.43 -8.26
N PRO A 14 21.90 -6.36 -8.82
CA PRO A 14 21.41 -5.01 -8.64
C PRO A 14 19.90 -5.04 -8.81
N GLN A 15 19.16 -4.68 -7.76
CA GLN A 15 17.70 -4.71 -7.77
C GLN A 15 17.26 -3.73 -8.85
N SER A 16 17.21 -4.20 -10.10
CA SER A 16 16.53 -3.55 -11.20
C SER A 16 15.15 -3.26 -10.65
N LYS A 17 14.83 -1.98 -10.47
CA LYS A 17 13.58 -1.45 -9.88
C LYS A 17 12.46 -2.46 -10.08
N ILE A 18 12.24 -3.36 -9.11
CA ILE A 18 11.27 -4.43 -9.30
C ILE A 18 9.94 -3.70 -9.13
N PRO A 19 9.15 -3.53 -10.20
CA PRO A 19 7.87 -2.85 -10.08
C PRO A 19 6.99 -3.62 -9.08
N CYS A 20 5.94 -2.99 -8.55
CA CYS A 20 4.89 -3.70 -7.83
C CYS A 20 4.58 -5.03 -8.53
N ILE A 21 4.29 -6.08 -7.76
CA ILE A 21 4.00 -7.41 -8.31
C ILE A 21 2.86 -7.25 -9.33
N LYS A 22 3.18 -7.40 -10.62
CA LYS A 22 2.20 -7.35 -11.70
C LYS A 22 1.36 -8.63 -11.60
N SER A 23 0.06 -8.52 -11.38
CA SER A 23 -0.85 -9.66 -11.48
C SER A 23 -1.12 -10.00 -12.95
N LYS A 24 -1.94 -11.03 -13.22
CA LYS A 24 -2.39 -11.29 -14.59
C LYS A 24 -3.16 -10.07 -15.11
N GLU A 25 -3.03 -9.78 -16.40
CA GLU A 25 -3.88 -8.78 -17.03
C GLU A 25 -5.33 -9.23 -16.92
N LEU A 26 -6.15 -8.43 -16.24
CA LEU A 26 -7.60 -8.54 -16.27
C LEU A 26 -8.10 -7.35 -17.10
N ASP A 27 -9.18 -7.54 -17.85
CA ASP A 27 -9.80 -6.48 -18.65
C ASP A 27 -8.83 -5.76 -19.63
N ASN A 28 -7.79 -6.47 -20.09
CA ASN A 28 -6.72 -5.95 -20.95
C ASN A 28 -5.94 -4.76 -20.35
N GLN A 29 -5.87 -4.66 -19.01
CA GLN A 29 -5.07 -3.64 -18.32
C GLN A 29 -4.06 -4.27 -17.36
N PRO A 30 -2.86 -3.68 -17.20
CA PRO A 30 -1.89 -4.14 -16.23
C PRO A 30 -2.39 -3.86 -14.81
N HIS A 31 -2.44 -4.90 -14.01
CA HIS A 31 -2.86 -4.85 -12.62
C HIS A 31 -1.67 -5.12 -11.69
N TYR A 32 -1.73 -4.56 -10.49
CA TYR A 32 -0.63 -4.59 -9.53
C TYR A 32 -1.13 -4.90 -8.13
N ILE A 33 -0.31 -5.61 -7.36
CA ILE A 33 -0.62 -5.89 -5.96
C ILE A 33 -0.07 -4.78 -5.07
N GLY A 34 -0.97 -4.15 -4.31
CA GLY A 34 -0.66 -3.18 -3.27
C GLY A 34 -0.93 -3.71 -1.88
N PHE A 35 -0.08 -3.33 -0.93
CA PHE A 35 -0.20 -3.70 0.49
C PHE A 35 -0.52 -2.47 1.33
N HIS A 36 -1.49 -2.58 2.22
CA HIS A 36 -1.86 -1.56 3.19
C HIS A 36 -1.96 -2.19 4.57
N THR A 37 -1.15 -1.74 5.52
CA THR A 37 -1.25 -2.19 6.92
C THR A 37 -1.90 -1.10 7.75
N THR A 38 -2.87 -1.49 8.57
CA THR A 38 -3.64 -0.58 9.43
C THR A 38 -4.02 -1.29 10.74
N ASP A 39 -4.59 -0.54 11.68
CA ASP A 39 -5.18 -1.12 12.89
C ASP A 39 -6.37 -2.03 12.52
N PRO A 40 -6.60 -3.13 13.25
CA PRO A 40 -7.70 -4.06 13.00
C PRO A 40 -9.08 -3.40 12.96
N ASP A 41 -9.38 -2.52 13.94
CA ASP A 41 -10.66 -1.77 14.00
C ASP A 41 -10.86 -0.94 12.71
N ALA A 42 -9.78 -0.39 12.14
CA ALA A 42 -9.83 0.35 10.88
C ALA A 42 -10.00 -0.59 9.67
N ALA A 43 -9.39 -1.78 9.67
CA ALA A 43 -9.60 -2.78 8.62
C ALA A 43 -11.06 -3.24 8.57
N VAL A 44 -11.69 -3.48 9.72
CA VAL A 44 -13.13 -3.80 9.82
C VAL A 44 -13.97 -2.63 9.30
N SER A 45 -13.64 -1.39 9.65
CA SER A 45 -14.33 -0.22 9.11
C SER A 45 -14.20 -0.09 7.59
N ILE A 46 -13.05 -0.46 7.01
CA ILE A 46 -12.86 -0.51 5.56
C ILE A 46 -13.74 -1.60 4.95
N ALA A 47 -13.81 -2.78 5.56
CA ALA A 47 -14.64 -3.88 5.08
C ALA A 47 -16.14 -3.52 5.01
N HIS A 48 -16.63 -2.71 5.96
CA HIS A 48 -18.03 -2.27 5.97
C HIS A 48 -18.34 -1.05 5.09
N SER A 49 -17.34 -0.29 4.65
CA SER A 49 -17.58 1.01 4.01
C SER A 49 -16.73 1.33 2.78
N GLU A 50 -15.94 0.37 2.32
CA GLU A 50 -14.93 0.48 1.27
C GLU A 50 -13.74 1.40 1.63
N PHE A 51 -12.68 1.35 0.80
CA PHE A 51 -11.55 2.25 0.93
C PHE A 51 -11.95 3.70 0.70
N ARG A 52 -11.56 4.58 1.63
CA ARG A 52 -11.73 6.03 1.51
C ARG A 52 -10.39 6.70 1.25
N THR A 53 -10.39 7.75 0.45
CA THR A 53 -9.19 8.56 0.21
C THR A 53 -8.83 9.34 1.46
N GLY A 54 -7.56 9.26 1.85
CA GLY A 54 -7.01 10.22 2.82
C GLY A 54 -6.93 11.62 2.20
N THR A 55 -7.02 12.65 3.03
CA THR A 55 -6.96 14.05 2.60
C THR A 55 -5.54 14.61 2.52
N CYS A 56 -4.55 13.89 3.05
CA CYS A 56 -3.15 14.30 3.08
C CYS A 56 -2.19 13.10 3.04
N GLY A 57 -0.92 13.38 2.73
CA GLY A 57 0.18 12.42 2.76
C GLY A 57 1.39 12.93 1.98
N TRP A 58 2.47 12.15 1.97
CA TRP A 58 3.74 12.54 1.34
C TRP A 58 3.61 12.90 -0.15
N ILE A 59 2.69 12.22 -0.84
CA ILE A 59 2.41 12.39 -2.27
C ILE A 59 0.95 12.82 -2.51
N GLY A 60 0.39 13.56 -1.54
CA GLY A 60 -0.94 14.15 -1.62
C GLY A 60 -2.07 13.21 -1.18
N ALA A 61 -3.31 13.67 -1.36
CA ALA A 61 -4.53 12.91 -1.10
C ALA A 61 -4.63 11.65 -1.98
N GLY A 62 -5.11 10.56 -1.39
CA GLY A 62 -5.31 9.27 -2.04
C GLY A 62 -5.44 8.11 -1.05
N ALA A 63 -5.70 6.91 -1.56
CA ALA A 63 -5.57 5.68 -0.80
C ALA A 63 -4.14 5.12 -0.98
N TYR A 64 -3.44 4.87 0.12
CA TYR A 64 -2.01 4.58 0.12
C TYR A 64 -1.72 3.08 0.20
N PHE A 65 -0.81 2.61 -0.63
CA PHE A 65 -0.32 1.25 -0.66
C PHE A 65 1.21 1.25 -0.76
N ALA A 66 1.83 0.11 -0.49
CA ALA A 66 3.24 -0.12 -0.74
C ALA A 66 3.47 -1.45 -1.46
N ARG A 67 4.70 -1.70 -1.88
CA ARG A 67 5.10 -2.94 -2.57
C ARG A 67 5.11 -4.21 -1.73
N SER A 68 5.09 -4.07 -0.40
CA SER A 68 5.16 -5.23 0.50
C SER A 68 4.56 -4.92 1.87
N VAL A 69 4.19 -5.97 2.60
CA VAL A 69 3.83 -5.88 4.01
C VAL A 69 4.96 -5.24 4.83
N LYS A 70 6.22 -5.59 4.54
CA LYS A 70 7.41 -4.99 5.19
C LYS A 70 7.58 -3.49 4.91
N ALA A 71 7.01 -2.94 3.85
CA ALA A 71 7.03 -1.49 3.63
C ALA A 71 5.91 -0.77 4.41
N THR A 72 4.90 -1.50 4.91
CA THR A 72 3.75 -0.91 5.60
C THR A 72 3.66 -1.25 7.09
N TRP A 73 4.45 -2.18 7.62
CA TRP A 73 4.27 -2.69 9.00
C TRP A 73 4.22 -1.62 10.11
N ARG A 74 4.93 -0.49 9.94
CA ARG A 74 4.94 0.62 10.92
C ARG A 74 3.74 1.56 10.83
N LYS A 75 2.78 1.31 9.93
CA LYS A 75 1.65 2.22 9.69
C LYS A 75 0.47 1.96 10.64
N ALA A 76 0.38 0.76 11.20
CA ALA A 76 -0.55 0.47 12.29
C ALA A 76 0.03 0.98 13.63
N LYS A 77 -0.85 1.36 14.56
CA LYS A 77 -0.48 1.76 15.94
C LYS A 77 0.04 0.56 16.72
N SER A 78 -0.49 -0.64 16.44
CA SER A 78 0.08 -1.91 16.86
C SER A 78 1.03 -2.43 15.78
N ASP A 79 2.21 -2.91 16.16
CA ASP A 79 3.14 -3.53 15.22
C ASP A 79 2.48 -4.76 14.57
N GLY A 80 1.91 -4.66 13.36
CA GLY A 80 1.35 -5.82 12.63
C GLY A 80 -0.15 -6.11 12.73
N GLY A 81 -0.99 -5.11 13.06
CA GLY A 81 -2.42 -5.31 13.35
C GLY A 81 -3.29 -5.99 12.26
N ALA A 82 -3.38 -5.41 11.06
CA ALA A 82 -4.13 -5.99 9.94
C ALA A 82 -3.54 -5.58 8.59
N HIS A 83 -3.52 -6.53 7.65
CA HIS A 83 -2.96 -6.37 6.32
C HIS A 83 -4.04 -6.47 5.26
N ILE A 84 -4.15 -5.45 4.43
CA ILE A 84 -5.01 -5.43 3.26
C ILE A 84 -4.13 -5.61 2.01
N ILE A 85 -4.46 -6.61 1.21
CA ILE A 85 -3.78 -6.93 -0.04
C ILE A 85 -4.79 -6.66 -1.16
N ALA A 86 -4.50 -5.66 -1.99
CA ALA A 86 -5.41 -5.18 -3.03
C ALA A 86 -4.81 -5.38 -4.42
N GLU A 87 -5.63 -5.83 -5.36
CA GLU A 87 -5.34 -5.78 -6.79
C GLU A 87 -5.82 -4.44 -7.37
N ILE A 88 -4.90 -3.71 -8.00
CA ILE A 88 -5.06 -2.30 -8.32
C ILE A 88 -4.78 -2.03 -9.80
N ARG A 89 -5.69 -1.29 -10.44
CA ARG A 89 -5.49 -0.60 -11.72
C ARG A 89 -4.75 0.71 -11.49
N MET A 90 -3.48 0.75 -11.89
CA MET A 90 -2.64 1.92 -11.66
C MET A 90 -2.99 3.10 -12.58
N GLY A 91 -3.60 2.84 -13.75
CA GLY A 91 -3.95 3.87 -14.72
C GLY A 91 -2.72 4.65 -15.20
N ARG A 92 -2.86 5.96 -15.38
CA ARG A 92 -1.72 6.86 -15.64
C ARG A 92 -0.95 7.10 -14.34
N VAL A 93 0.35 6.82 -14.36
CA VAL A 93 1.23 6.91 -13.18
C VAL A 93 2.15 8.13 -13.26
N TYR A 94 2.14 8.95 -12.22
CA TYR A 94 3.15 9.98 -11.97
C TYR A 94 4.22 9.42 -11.04
N GLU A 95 5.43 9.23 -11.52
CA GLU A 95 6.55 8.75 -10.72
C GLU A 95 7.34 9.92 -10.11
N VAL A 96 7.70 9.79 -8.84
CA VAL A 96 8.51 10.78 -8.13
C VAL A 96 9.51 10.09 -7.21
N GLU A 97 10.73 10.60 -7.14
CA GLU A 97 11.74 10.11 -6.20
C GLU A 97 11.56 10.77 -4.83
N ARG A 98 11.59 9.97 -3.76
CA ARG A 98 11.44 10.45 -2.38
C ARG A 98 12.40 11.59 -2.05
N ASP A 99 13.64 11.49 -2.51
CA ASP A 99 14.72 12.46 -2.29
C ASP A 99 14.42 13.85 -2.85
N VAL A 100 13.60 13.92 -3.90
CA VAL A 100 13.23 15.17 -4.56
C VAL A 100 12.08 15.87 -3.82
N ILE A 101 11.29 15.14 -3.04
CA ILE A 101 10.17 15.67 -2.25
C ILE A 101 10.44 15.69 -0.74
N THR A 102 11.64 15.30 -0.31
CA THR A 102 12.05 15.34 1.11
C THR A 102 12.70 16.68 1.44
N LYS A 103 12.01 17.53 2.20
CA LYS A 103 12.56 18.81 2.66
C LYS A 103 13.89 18.59 3.40
N GLY A 104 14.90 19.37 3.04
CA GLY A 104 16.24 19.28 3.63
C GLY A 104 17.17 18.27 2.96
N HIS A 105 16.69 17.45 2.02
CA HIS A 105 17.54 16.63 1.18
C HIS A 105 18.23 17.50 0.10
N SER A 106 19.46 17.17 -0.30
CA SER A 106 20.24 17.95 -1.28
C SER A 106 19.58 18.05 -2.66
N ARG A 107 18.72 17.07 -2.98
CA ARG A 107 17.96 17.00 -4.24
C ARG A 107 16.54 17.57 -4.14
N PHE A 108 16.18 18.17 -3.02
CA PHE A 108 14.83 18.70 -2.82
C PHE A 108 14.47 19.73 -3.89
N ASP A 109 13.33 19.53 -4.56
CA ASP A 109 12.75 20.47 -5.50
C ASP A 109 11.37 20.94 -4.97
N PRO A 110 11.22 22.23 -4.63
CA PRO A 110 9.97 22.75 -4.08
C PRO A 110 8.80 22.68 -5.06
N LYS A 111 9.03 22.71 -6.38
CA LYS A 111 7.97 22.62 -7.39
C LYS A 111 7.45 21.20 -7.50
N ILE A 112 8.34 20.21 -7.51
CA ILE A 112 7.95 18.79 -7.54
C ILE A 112 7.28 18.40 -6.23
N TYR A 113 7.80 18.86 -5.09
CA TYR A 113 7.13 18.71 -3.79
C TYR A 113 5.72 19.29 -3.83
N ASP A 114 5.55 20.53 -4.28
CA ASP A 114 4.23 21.17 -4.36
C ASP A 114 3.27 20.42 -5.29
N TYR A 115 3.75 19.93 -6.43
CA TYR A 115 2.95 19.16 -7.37
C TYR A 115 2.47 17.82 -6.80
N ALA A 116 3.36 17.07 -6.14
CA ALA A 116 3.04 15.78 -5.53
C ALA A 116 2.19 15.95 -4.26
N HIS A 117 2.70 16.72 -3.29
CA HIS A 117 2.14 16.85 -1.94
C HIS A 117 0.76 17.52 -1.92
N HIS A 118 0.46 18.41 -2.87
CA HIS A 118 -0.85 19.07 -2.97
C HIS A 118 -1.75 18.46 -4.04
N SER A 119 -1.54 17.19 -4.40
CA SER A 119 -2.40 16.43 -5.30
C SER A 119 -2.60 17.03 -6.69
N LYS A 120 -1.69 17.88 -7.19
CA LYS A 120 -1.83 18.47 -8.53
C LYS A 120 -1.78 17.41 -9.63
N TRP A 121 -1.08 16.31 -9.37
CA TRP A 121 -1.07 15.13 -10.24
C TRP A 121 -2.46 14.55 -10.51
N HIS A 122 -3.48 14.81 -9.68
CA HIS A 122 -4.85 14.33 -9.92
C HIS A 122 -5.45 14.83 -11.24
N ALA A 123 -4.94 15.92 -11.82
CA ALA A 123 -5.42 16.43 -13.11
C ALA A 123 -5.13 15.44 -14.26
N ASP A 124 -3.94 14.85 -14.25
CA ASP A 124 -3.39 14.11 -15.38
C ASP A 124 -3.10 12.63 -15.08
N TYR A 125 -3.15 12.24 -13.80
CA TYR A 125 -2.74 10.91 -13.36
C TYR A 125 -3.76 10.30 -12.39
N ASP A 126 -3.79 8.97 -12.40
CA ASP A 126 -4.66 8.15 -11.55
C ASP A 126 -3.88 7.62 -10.33
N THR A 127 -2.56 7.57 -10.42
CA THR A 127 -1.68 7.13 -9.33
C THR A 127 -0.44 8.02 -9.25
N CYS A 128 -0.05 8.40 -8.03
CA CYS A 128 1.29 8.91 -7.75
C CYS A 128 2.13 7.79 -7.12
N TYR A 129 3.32 7.56 -7.65
CA TYR A 129 4.22 6.49 -7.23
C TYR A 129 5.53 7.08 -6.72
N MET A 130 5.79 6.91 -5.42
CA MET A 130 7.00 7.38 -4.76
C MET A 130 8.05 6.27 -4.74
N LEU A 131 9.10 6.46 -5.53
CA LEU A 131 10.30 5.64 -5.52
C LEU A 131 11.07 5.92 -4.22
N GLN A 132 11.26 4.89 -3.40
CA GLN A 132 12.06 4.98 -2.19
C GLN A 132 13.38 4.23 -2.33
N ASP A 133 14.29 4.45 -1.38
CA ASP A 133 15.50 3.65 -1.24
C ASP A 133 15.14 2.14 -1.10
N PRO A 134 15.95 1.23 -1.68
CA PRO A 134 15.72 -0.23 -1.63
C PRO A 134 15.40 -0.80 -0.25
N SER A 135 15.88 -0.18 0.82
CA SER A 135 15.67 -0.63 2.20
C SER A 135 14.28 -0.35 2.77
N SER A 136 13.54 0.61 2.20
CA SER A 136 12.27 1.13 2.74
C SER A 136 11.05 0.73 1.92
N GLY A 137 11.24 0.46 0.63
CA GLY A 137 10.21 -0.02 -0.29
C GLY A 137 9.29 1.08 -0.79
N ASP A 138 9.05 1.11 -2.11
CA ASP A 138 8.19 2.11 -2.74
C ASP A 138 6.77 2.15 -2.16
N GLU A 139 6.21 3.34 -2.18
CA GLU A 139 4.83 3.65 -1.79
C GLU A 139 4.11 4.32 -2.93
N PHE A 140 2.79 4.14 -3.01
CA PHE A 140 1.98 4.80 -4.01
C PHE A 140 0.61 5.16 -3.47
N ALA A 141 0.04 6.24 -4.02
CA ALA A 141 -1.28 6.73 -3.68
C ALA A 141 -2.16 6.68 -4.93
N ILE A 142 -3.28 5.98 -4.84
CA ILE A 142 -4.30 5.95 -5.89
C ILE A 142 -5.34 7.03 -5.64
N LYS A 143 -5.81 7.67 -6.72
CA LYS A 143 -6.75 8.78 -6.69
C LYS A 143 -8.16 8.35 -6.32
N ASP A 144 -8.64 7.26 -6.91
CA ASP A 144 -10.03 6.81 -6.80
C ASP A 144 -10.08 5.31 -6.48
N PRO A 145 -10.05 4.93 -5.18
CA PRO A 145 -10.03 3.53 -4.79
C PRO A 145 -11.25 2.75 -5.27
N ALA A 146 -12.42 3.39 -5.40
CA ALA A 146 -13.64 2.74 -5.88
C ALA A 146 -13.56 2.31 -7.35
N LYS A 147 -12.74 3.00 -8.17
CA LYS A 147 -12.51 2.63 -9.58
C LYS A 147 -11.26 1.77 -9.78
N GLN A 148 -10.26 2.00 -8.95
CA GLN A 148 -8.93 1.44 -9.14
C GLN A 148 -8.71 0.12 -8.38
N ILE A 149 -9.38 -0.11 -7.25
CA ILE A 149 -9.30 -1.40 -6.54
C ILE A 149 -10.27 -2.38 -7.20
N VAL A 150 -9.74 -3.50 -7.67
CA VAL A 150 -10.49 -4.53 -8.39
C VAL A 150 -11.04 -5.57 -7.43
N LYS A 151 -10.18 -6.02 -6.50
CA LYS A 151 -10.51 -6.92 -5.40
C LYS A 151 -9.46 -6.76 -4.32
N TRP A 152 -9.82 -7.13 -3.10
CA TRP A 152 -8.91 -7.07 -1.97
C TRP A 152 -9.23 -8.17 -0.98
N VAL A 153 -8.24 -8.51 -0.15
CA VAL A 153 -8.35 -9.45 0.97
C VAL A 153 -7.83 -8.75 2.22
N ILE A 154 -8.45 -9.04 3.36
CA ILE A 154 -7.95 -8.62 4.67
C ILE A 154 -7.41 -9.86 5.40
N VAL A 155 -6.22 -9.73 5.96
CA VAL A 155 -5.61 -10.69 6.89
C VAL A 155 -5.43 -9.97 8.21
N VAL A 156 -6.11 -10.42 9.27
CA VAL A 156 -5.95 -9.89 10.62
C VAL A 156 -5.07 -10.84 11.41
N GLU A 157 -3.98 -10.33 11.99
CA GLU A 157 -3.08 -11.16 12.78
C GLU A 157 -3.65 -11.33 14.20
N PRO A 158 -3.97 -12.57 14.63
CA PRO A 158 -4.70 -12.82 15.87
C PRO A 158 -3.92 -12.40 17.13
N ASP A 159 -2.59 -12.46 17.08
CA ASP A 159 -1.71 -12.03 18.17
C ASP A 159 -1.78 -10.51 18.42
N PHE A 160 -2.31 -9.74 17.46
CA PHE A 160 -2.39 -8.29 17.50
C PHE A 160 -3.81 -7.74 17.67
N ASP A 161 -4.83 -8.59 17.69
CA ASP A 161 -6.17 -8.20 18.14
C ASP A 161 -6.88 -9.28 18.99
N PRO A 162 -6.99 -9.10 20.31
CA PRO A 162 -7.73 -10.03 21.16
C PRO A 162 -9.24 -10.05 20.86
N LYS A 163 -9.74 -9.15 20.01
CA LYS A 163 -11.13 -9.12 19.53
C LYS A 163 -11.32 -9.85 18.19
N VAL A 164 -10.31 -10.50 17.60
CA VAL A 164 -10.49 -11.29 16.36
C VAL A 164 -11.70 -12.25 16.47
N GLU A 165 -11.89 -12.87 17.62
CA GLU A 165 -13.05 -13.73 17.90
C GLU A 165 -14.39 -12.96 17.88
N LYS A 166 -14.41 -11.72 18.36
CA LYS A 166 -15.60 -10.87 18.43
C LYS A 166 -15.99 -10.27 17.09
N TYR A 167 -15.04 -10.09 16.17
CA TYR A 167 -15.35 -9.70 14.79
C TYR A 167 -16.00 -10.82 14.00
N GLY A 168 -16.09 -12.04 14.56
CA GLY A 168 -16.64 -13.17 13.84
C GLY A 168 -15.75 -13.64 12.69
N LEU A 169 -14.48 -13.24 12.60
CA LEU A 169 -13.62 -13.58 11.46
C LEU A 169 -13.42 -15.11 11.29
N TRP A 170 -13.63 -15.89 12.35
CA TRP A 170 -13.57 -17.35 12.29
C TRP A 170 -14.79 -18.00 11.63
N ASN A 171 -15.93 -17.30 11.58
CA ASN A 171 -17.26 -17.85 11.27
C ASN A 171 -18.06 -16.99 10.26
N GLU A 172 -17.72 -15.71 10.08
CA GLU A 172 -18.32 -14.77 9.13
C GLU A 172 -17.95 -15.15 7.68
N PHE A 173 -16.75 -15.69 7.44
CA PHE A 173 -16.33 -16.18 6.11
C PHE A 173 -16.74 -17.62 5.80
N GLU A 174 -17.25 -18.40 6.77
CA GLU A 174 -17.84 -19.72 6.48
C GLU A 174 -19.19 -19.60 5.76
N LEU A 175 -19.91 -18.50 5.98
CA LEU A 175 -21.22 -18.21 5.37
C LEU A 175 -21.16 -17.14 4.28
N THR A 176 -20.12 -16.30 4.28
CA THR A 176 -19.87 -15.35 3.20
C THR A 176 -19.20 -16.11 2.07
N ARG A 177 -19.96 -16.44 1.01
CA ARG A 177 -19.35 -16.75 -0.29
C ARG A 177 -18.58 -15.50 -0.70
N CYS A 178 -17.29 -15.44 -0.40
CA CYS A 178 -16.39 -14.44 -0.97
C CYS A 178 -16.52 -14.56 -2.48
N GLY A 179 -17.24 -13.61 -3.08
CA GLY A 179 -17.49 -13.50 -4.52
C GLY A 179 -16.24 -13.06 -5.27
N CYS A 180 -15.10 -13.68 -4.99
CA CYS A 180 -13.99 -13.69 -5.92
C CYS A 180 -14.42 -14.58 -7.10
N ILE A 181 -15.20 -14.00 -8.02
CA ILE A 181 -15.44 -14.56 -9.35
C ILE A 181 -14.16 -14.42 -10.17
#